data_AF-A0A1S3RVZ8-F1
#
_entry.id   AF-A0A1S3RVZ8-F1
#
_cell.length_a   1.000
_cell.length_b   1.000
_cell.length_c   1.000
_cell.angle_alpha   90.00
_cell.angle_beta   90.00
_cell.angle_gamma   90.00
#
_symmetry.space_group_name_H-M   'P 1'
#
loop_
_entity.id
_entity.type
_entity.pdbx_description
1 polymer ?
#
loop_
_entity_poly.entity_id
_entity_poly.type
_entity_poly.pdbx_seq_one_letter_code
_entity_poly.pdbx_strand_id
1 'polypeptide(L)'
;MTGNVRGSDNDASMTAFVLIAMQEASLLCEQSVNSLPGSMVKAVAYLEKRLPHLTNPYAVAMTSYALANAEKLNKETLLKFASPQLDHWPVPGGHQYTLEATSYALLALVKVKAFEEAGPVVRWLNKQKKVGGGYGSTQSTIMVFQAVAEYWSHVKDLKDFDLDINLEVAGRASVTKWSINNKNQFHTRTDKVKSIDKDLTVKASGNGEATLSVVTLYYALPEEKDSDCESFDLSVTLTKMDKTSHEDAKESFMLTIEVLYRNSERDATMSILDIGLLTGFIVDTDDLKRLSKGRERYIEKFEMDKVLSERGSLILYLDKVSHKLEDRISFKIHRVQEVGVLQPAAISVYEYYNQKHCVKFYHPQREGGTLSRLCLGDVCTCAEESCSMQKKGEPDVQRIDKACGAGLDYVYKATVVDSKLTTHTDTYTMKIDLVVKPGTDEGVEGKNRDFMGLSYCRDVLGLKQDKTYMIMGKSEDLHRVEDKGLLQYKYVLGEQTWIEYWPSQQECTSRNYREVCLGIDEFINQITTFGCPV
;
A
#
# COMPACT_ATOMS: atom_id res chain seq x y z
N MET A 1 20.17 2.39 7.39
CA MET A 1 21.01 2.62 6.18
C MET A 1 22.46 2.11 6.29
N THR A 2 22.81 1.23 7.24
CA THR A 2 24.17 0.70 7.44
C THR A 2 24.48 -0.65 6.78
N GLY A 3 23.61 -1.21 5.93
CA GLY A 3 23.80 -2.58 5.39
C GLY A 3 24.01 -3.64 6.48
N ASN A 4 24.80 -4.67 6.18
CA ASN A 4 25.22 -5.69 7.17
C ASN A 4 26.49 -5.28 7.97
N VAL A 5 26.87 -3.99 7.98
CA VAL A 5 28.12 -3.53 8.64
C VAL A 5 28.16 -3.89 10.12
N ARG A 6 27.02 -3.92 10.81
CA ARG A 6 26.91 -4.29 12.24
C ARG A 6 26.68 -5.78 12.47
N GLY A 7 26.82 -6.63 11.46
CA GLY A 7 26.66 -8.08 11.55
C GLY A 7 27.79 -8.77 12.35
N SER A 8 27.96 -10.08 12.16
CA SER A 8 29.14 -10.78 12.69
C SER A 8 30.42 -10.21 12.07
N ASP A 9 31.51 -10.21 12.85
CA ASP A 9 32.78 -9.54 12.51
C ASP A 9 32.65 -8.01 12.32
N ASN A 10 31.80 -7.35 13.13
CA ASN A 10 31.52 -5.91 13.06
C ASN A 10 32.76 -5.01 13.24
N ASP A 11 33.77 -5.49 13.96
CA ASP A 11 35.04 -4.81 14.19
C ASP A 11 35.78 -4.58 12.87
N ALA A 12 35.79 -5.60 12.01
CA ALA A 12 36.42 -5.55 10.69
C ALA A 12 35.58 -4.77 9.68
N SER A 13 34.28 -5.06 9.56
CA SER A 13 33.41 -4.39 8.58
C SER A 13 33.28 -2.89 8.86
N MET A 14 33.15 -2.46 10.12
CA MET A 14 33.08 -1.03 10.45
C MET A 14 34.41 -0.33 10.12
N THR A 15 35.54 -0.96 10.45
CA THR A 15 36.86 -0.41 10.14
C THR A 15 37.08 -0.31 8.64
N ALA A 16 36.69 -1.33 7.87
CA ALA A 16 36.77 -1.34 6.41
C ALA A 16 35.86 -0.26 5.78
N PHE A 17 34.63 -0.13 6.25
CA PHE A 17 33.68 0.89 5.79
C PHE A 17 34.24 2.32 5.94
N VAL A 18 34.78 2.63 7.12
CA VAL A 18 35.40 3.95 7.38
C VAL A 18 36.67 4.13 6.56
N LEU A 19 37.51 3.09 6.44
CA LEU A 19 38.74 3.15 5.64
C LEU A 19 38.44 3.42 4.16
N ILE A 20 37.43 2.78 3.57
CA ILE A 20 37.01 3.03 2.17
C ILE A 20 36.65 4.51 1.99
N ALA A 21 35.84 5.07 2.88
CA ALA A 21 35.48 6.49 2.82
C ALA A 21 36.71 7.42 2.95
N MET A 22 37.65 7.09 3.84
CA MET A 22 38.91 7.83 3.97
C MET A 22 39.79 7.73 2.71
N GLN A 23 39.85 6.56 2.09
CA GLN A 23 40.62 6.32 0.85
C GLN A 23 40.04 7.13 -0.32
N GLU A 24 38.72 7.16 -0.49
CA GLU A 24 38.04 7.93 -1.53
C GLU A 24 38.21 9.45 -1.32
N ALA A 25 38.13 9.92 -0.07
CA ALA A 25 38.30 11.34 0.28
C ALA A 25 39.77 11.79 0.38
N SER A 26 40.74 10.87 0.30
CA SER A 26 42.16 11.16 0.54
C SER A 26 42.69 12.29 -0.34
N LEU A 27 42.37 12.28 -1.64
CA LEU A 27 42.79 13.28 -2.61
C LEU A 27 42.36 14.71 -2.25
N LEU A 28 41.28 14.87 -1.48
CA LEU A 28 40.74 16.17 -1.06
C LEU A 28 41.26 16.59 0.32
N CYS A 29 41.39 15.63 1.24
CA CYS A 29 41.61 15.93 2.66
C CYS A 29 43.07 15.78 3.10
N GLU A 30 43.94 15.14 2.32
CA GLU A 30 45.34 14.86 2.70
C GLU A 30 46.14 16.13 3.00
N GLN A 31 45.86 17.24 2.30
CA GLN A 31 46.50 18.54 2.55
C GLN A 31 46.02 19.22 3.83
N SER A 32 44.81 18.90 4.29
CA SER A 32 44.17 19.56 5.45
C SER A 32 44.33 18.74 6.74
N VAL A 33 44.51 17.42 6.63
CA VAL A 33 44.54 16.49 7.77
C VAL A 33 45.81 15.64 7.72
N ASN A 34 46.88 16.14 8.36
CA ASN A 34 48.20 15.49 8.37
C ASN A 34 48.20 14.07 8.96
N SER A 35 47.23 13.72 9.82
CA SER A 35 47.12 12.39 10.44
C SER A 35 46.40 11.36 9.56
N LEU A 36 45.80 11.77 8.45
CA LEU A 36 44.97 10.93 7.60
C LEU A 36 45.78 9.75 7.00
N PRO A 37 46.95 9.95 6.37
CA PRO A 37 47.72 8.85 5.80
C PRO A 37 48.15 7.83 6.85
N GLY A 38 48.67 8.30 7.99
CA GLY A 38 49.09 7.43 9.10
C GLY A 38 47.93 6.63 9.71
N SER A 39 46.73 7.19 9.75
CA SER A 39 45.53 6.49 10.22
C SER A 39 45.08 5.41 9.24
N MET A 40 45.12 5.69 7.93
CA MET A 40 44.81 4.69 6.90
C MET A 40 45.77 3.51 6.95
N VAL A 41 47.09 3.76 7.09
CA VAL A 41 48.09 2.68 7.21
C VAL A 41 47.82 1.77 8.40
N LYS A 42 47.43 2.33 9.55
CA LYS A 42 47.07 1.54 10.75
C LYS A 42 45.83 0.68 10.51
N ALA A 43 44.79 1.25 9.89
CA ALA A 43 43.57 0.52 9.56
C ALA A 43 43.85 -0.63 8.58
N VAL A 44 44.64 -0.38 7.52
CA VAL A 44 45.08 -1.43 6.58
C VAL A 44 45.82 -2.56 7.31
N ALA A 45 46.79 -2.22 8.17
CA ALA A 45 47.56 -3.23 8.90
C ALA A 45 46.71 -4.06 9.89
N TYR A 46 45.68 -3.46 10.49
CA TYR A 46 44.73 -4.19 11.32
C TYR A 46 43.87 -5.14 10.48
N LEU A 47 43.29 -4.65 9.39
CA LEU A 47 42.42 -5.43 8.50
C LEU A 47 43.16 -6.62 7.85
N GLU A 48 44.41 -6.41 7.43
CA GLU A 48 45.27 -7.46 6.85
C GLU A 48 45.48 -8.62 7.84
N LYS A 49 45.66 -8.32 9.13
CA LYS A 49 45.79 -9.33 10.19
C LYS A 49 44.46 -9.99 10.54
N ARG A 50 43.35 -9.26 10.45
CA ARG A 50 42.02 -9.75 10.83
C ARG A 50 41.38 -10.62 9.74
N LEU A 51 41.69 -10.36 8.47
CA LEU A 51 41.09 -11.00 7.29
C LEU A 51 41.06 -12.54 7.35
N PRO A 52 42.13 -13.28 7.72
CA PRO A 52 42.10 -14.75 7.75
C PRO A 52 41.14 -15.34 8.80
N HIS A 53 40.76 -14.54 9.80
CA HIS A 53 39.90 -14.95 10.90
C HIS A 53 38.43 -14.50 10.70
N LEU A 54 38.10 -13.90 9.56
CA LEU A 54 36.73 -13.50 9.26
C LEU A 54 35.89 -14.70 8.86
N THR A 55 34.63 -14.68 9.28
CA THR A 55 33.64 -15.73 9.01
C THR A 55 32.46 -15.21 8.21
N ASN A 56 32.14 -13.92 8.32
CA ASN A 56 31.06 -13.28 7.58
C ASN A 56 31.48 -12.95 6.14
N PRO A 57 30.83 -13.51 5.09
CA PRO A 57 31.11 -13.20 3.69
C PRO A 57 31.02 -11.69 3.38
N TYR A 58 30.11 -10.98 4.05
CA TYR A 58 29.96 -9.53 3.91
C TYR A 58 31.21 -8.78 4.40
N ALA A 59 31.69 -9.12 5.60
CA ALA A 59 32.88 -8.51 6.19
C ALA A 59 34.13 -8.83 5.36
N VAL A 60 34.24 -10.06 4.84
CA VAL A 60 35.32 -10.48 3.93
C VAL A 60 35.33 -9.65 2.66
N ALA A 61 34.19 -9.51 1.97
CA ALA A 61 34.11 -8.76 0.72
C ALA A 61 34.44 -7.27 0.90
N MET A 62 33.88 -6.64 1.93
CA MET A 62 34.15 -5.23 2.24
C MET A 62 35.61 -4.99 2.63
N THR A 63 36.17 -5.86 3.47
CA THR A 63 37.57 -5.78 3.89
C THR A 63 38.52 -6.01 2.71
N SER A 64 38.18 -6.95 1.83
CA SER A 64 38.94 -7.22 0.61
C SER A 64 38.97 -6.01 -0.31
N TYR A 65 37.86 -5.28 -0.47
CA TYR A 65 37.84 -4.04 -1.25
C TYR A 65 38.71 -2.94 -0.62
N ALA A 66 38.60 -2.73 0.70
CA ALA A 66 39.43 -1.75 1.41
C ALA A 66 40.94 -2.07 1.27
N LEU A 67 41.32 -3.34 1.30
CA LEU A 67 42.68 -3.80 1.08
C LEU A 67 43.11 -3.72 -0.40
N ALA A 68 42.19 -3.95 -1.34
CA ALA A 68 42.45 -3.79 -2.77
C ALA A 68 42.80 -2.33 -3.12
N ASN A 69 42.15 -1.37 -2.49
CA ASN A 69 42.49 0.06 -2.62
C ASN A 69 43.90 0.40 -2.11
N ALA A 70 44.45 -0.42 -1.21
CA ALA A 70 45.81 -0.31 -0.70
C ALA A 70 46.78 -1.29 -1.39
N GLU A 71 46.40 -1.87 -2.53
CA GLU A 71 47.19 -2.85 -3.31
C GLU A 71 47.56 -4.13 -2.53
N LYS A 72 46.76 -4.49 -1.52
CA LYS A 72 46.99 -5.63 -0.62
C LYS A 72 45.86 -6.67 -0.65
N LEU A 73 45.20 -6.82 -1.80
CA LEU A 73 44.11 -7.78 -1.93
C LEU A 73 44.63 -9.23 -1.82
N ASN A 74 44.08 -10.00 -0.88
CA ASN A 74 44.22 -11.45 -0.87
C ASN A 74 43.04 -12.08 -1.64
N LYS A 75 43.26 -12.32 -2.94
CA LYS A 75 42.23 -12.86 -3.86
C LYS A 75 41.72 -14.25 -3.46
N GLU A 76 42.61 -15.10 -2.95
CA GLU A 76 42.25 -16.45 -2.50
C GLU A 76 41.24 -16.42 -1.35
N THR A 77 41.48 -15.55 -0.36
CA THR A 77 40.56 -15.41 0.78
C THR A 77 39.22 -14.84 0.34
N LEU A 78 39.20 -13.88 -0.60
CA LEU A 78 37.96 -13.35 -1.15
C LEU A 78 37.16 -14.44 -1.88
N LEU A 79 37.78 -15.18 -2.80
CA LEU A 79 37.11 -16.20 -3.62
C LEU A 79 36.67 -17.42 -2.80
N LYS A 80 37.32 -17.71 -1.66
CA LYS A 80 36.91 -18.79 -0.75
C LYS A 80 35.46 -18.63 -0.25
N PHE A 81 34.97 -17.40 -0.14
CA PHE A 81 33.61 -17.10 0.32
C PHE A 81 32.63 -16.83 -0.83
N ALA A 82 33.07 -16.98 -2.08
CA ALA A 82 32.19 -16.87 -3.24
C ALA A 82 31.30 -18.12 -3.39
N SER A 83 30.22 -17.99 -4.17
CA SER A 83 29.39 -19.09 -4.63
C SER A 83 30.21 -20.13 -5.40
N PRO A 84 29.74 -21.38 -5.54
CA PRO A 84 30.41 -22.38 -6.37
C PRO A 84 30.63 -21.95 -7.83
N GLN A 85 29.77 -21.07 -8.34
CA GLN A 85 29.86 -20.49 -9.69
C GLN A 85 30.78 -19.25 -9.76
N LEU A 86 31.35 -18.83 -8.62
CA LEU A 86 32.21 -17.65 -8.48
C LEU A 86 31.56 -16.34 -8.96
N ASP A 87 30.24 -16.24 -8.85
CA ASP A 87 29.44 -15.13 -9.39
C ASP A 87 28.79 -14.25 -8.31
N HIS A 88 28.72 -14.68 -7.05
CA HIS A 88 28.21 -13.86 -5.95
C HIS A 88 28.72 -14.31 -4.58
N TRP A 89 28.55 -13.46 -3.56
CA TRP A 89 28.95 -13.73 -2.17
C TRP A 89 27.72 -13.85 -1.27
N PRO A 90 27.22 -15.07 -1.00
CA PRO A 90 26.00 -15.28 -0.24
C PRO A 90 26.18 -14.87 1.23
N VAL A 91 25.29 -14.01 1.73
CA VAL A 91 25.32 -13.52 3.12
C VAL A 91 24.08 -14.01 3.88
N PRO A 92 24.24 -14.68 5.03
CA PRO A 92 23.12 -15.02 5.90
C PRO A 92 22.38 -13.76 6.38
N GLY A 93 21.04 -13.81 6.45
CA GLY A 93 20.23 -12.71 6.98
C GLY A 93 19.58 -11.80 5.93
N GLY A 94 19.77 -12.04 4.63
CA GLY A 94 18.93 -11.43 3.59
C GLY A 94 19.60 -11.30 2.22
N HIS A 95 18.78 -11.38 1.17
CA HIS A 95 19.26 -11.23 -0.22
C HIS A 95 19.88 -9.85 -0.48
N GLN A 96 19.40 -8.79 0.19
CA GLN A 96 19.96 -7.44 0.05
C GLN A 96 21.43 -7.35 0.51
N TYR A 97 21.80 -8.04 1.59
CA TYR A 97 23.17 -8.08 2.06
C TYR A 97 24.09 -8.86 1.11
N THR A 98 23.55 -9.88 0.43
CA THR A 98 24.27 -10.60 -0.64
C THR A 98 24.58 -9.66 -1.81
N LEU A 99 23.64 -8.79 -2.21
CA LEU A 99 23.87 -7.79 -3.26
C LEU A 99 25.00 -6.81 -2.89
N GLU A 100 24.96 -6.30 -1.67
CA GLU A 100 25.99 -5.38 -1.16
C GLU A 100 27.37 -6.04 -1.07
N ALA A 101 27.47 -7.24 -0.48
CA ALA A 101 28.73 -7.99 -0.40
C ALA A 101 29.29 -8.29 -1.79
N THR A 102 28.45 -8.74 -2.71
CA THR A 102 28.84 -9.03 -4.10
C THR A 102 29.33 -7.77 -4.83
N SER A 103 28.72 -6.61 -4.54
CA SER A 103 29.17 -5.32 -5.09
C SER A 103 30.56 -4.92 -4.59
N TYR A 104 30.84 -5.08 -3.29
CA TYR A 104 32.18 -4.84 -2.75
C TYR A 104 33.21 -5.81 -3.34
N ALA A 105 32.87 -7.09 -3.50
CA ALA A 105 33.75 -8.07 -4.12
C ALA A 105 34.05 -7.71 -5.59
N LEU A 106 33.04 -7.28 -6.36
CA LEU A 106 33.23 -6.79 -7.72
C LEU A 106 34.17 -5.59 -7.78
N LEU A 107 33.97 -4.59 -6.91
CA LEU A 107 34.86 -3.43 -6.82
C LEU A 107 36.30 -3.84 -6.48
N ALA A 108 36.49 -4.81 -5.58
CA ALA A 108 37.81 -5.35 -5.26
C ALA A 108 38.50 -5.99 -6.47
N LEU A 109 37.76 -6.81 -7.24
CA LEU A 109 38.25 -7.48 -8.45
C LEU A 109 38.58 -6.47 -9.55
N VAL A 110 37.72 -5.47 -9.78
CA VAL A 110 37.95 -4.39 -10.76
C VAL A 110 39.19 -3.59 -10.38
N LYS A 111 39.39 -3.29 -9.09
CA LYS A 111 40.53 -2.53 -8.61
C LYS A 111 41.87 -3.20 -8.94
N VAL A 112 41.94 -4.52 -8.83
CA VAL A 112 43.13 -5.30 -9.21
C VAL A 112 43.15 -5.74 -10.68
N LYS A 113 42.23 -5.23 -11.50
CA LYS A 113 42.09 -5.55 -12.94
C LYS A 113 41.84 -7.03 -13.24
N ALA A 114 41.18 -7.74 -12.33
CA ALA A 114 40.76 -9.13 -12.48
C ALA A 114 39.44 -9.23 -13.25
N PHE A 115 39.45 -8.80 -14.52
CA PHE A 115 38.22 -8.64 -15.32
C PHE A 115 37.54 -9.95 -15.72
N GLU A 116 38.32 -11.02 -15.90
CA GLU A 116 37.81 -12.36 -16.20
C GLU A 116 36.92 -12.89 -15.06
N GLU A 117 37.35 -12.71 -13.81
CA GLU A 117 36.56 -13.10 -12.64
C GLU A 117 35.43 -12.11 -12.32
N ALA A 118 35.60 -10.82 -12.67
CA ALA A 118 34.58 -9.81 -12.47
C ALA A 118 33.37 -9.97 -13.43
N GLY A 119 33.59 -10.49 -14.64
CA GLY A 119 32.55 -10.65 -15.66
C GLY A 119 31.32 -11.44 -15.18
N PRO A 120 31.48 -12.68 -14.67
CA PRO A 120 30.38 -13.46 -14.09
C PRO A 120 29.60 -12.73 -12.99
N VAL A 121 30.32 -11.97 -12.15
CA VAL A 121 29.73 -11.21 -11.04
C VAL A 121 28.81 -10.10 -11.54
N VAL A 122 29.24 -9.35 -12.56
CA VAL A 122 28.41 -8.32 -13.21
C VAL A 122 27.15 -8.91 -13.82
N ARG A 123 27.27 -10.07 -14.50
CA ARG A 123 26.11 -10.76 -15.07
C ARG A 123 25.12 -11.20 -14.00
N TRP A 124 25.62 -11.69 -12.86
CA TRP A 124 24.77 -12.07 -11.76
C TRP A 124 24.04 -10.86 -11.18
N LEU A 125 24.73 -9.75 -10.91
CA LEU A 125 24.15 -8.51 -10.40
C LEU A 125 23.07 -7.94 -11.32
N ASN A 126 23.31 -7.92 -12.64
CA ASN A 126 22.34 -7.43 -13.62
C ASN A 126 21.02 -8.23 -13.62
N LYS A 127 21.07 -9.52 -13.24
CA LYS A 127 19.87 -10.37 -13.10
C LYS A 127 19.06 -10.08 -11.84
N GLN A 128 19.62 -9.39 -10.85
CA GLN A 128 18.94 -9.12 -9.57
C GLN A 128 18.09 -7.85 -9.57
N LYS A 129 18.03 -7.14 -10.71
CA LYS A 129 17.29 -5.88 -10.84
C LYS A 129 15.79 -6.12 -10.69
N LYS A 130 15.15 -5.44 -9.73
CA LYS A 130 13.70 -5.53 -9.53
C LYS A 130 12.93 -4.62 -10.50
N VAL A 131 11.62 -4.83 -10.57
CA VAL A 131 10.69 -3.94 -11.29
C VAL A 131 10.86 -2.50 -10.78
N GLY A 132 11.00 -1.53 -11.68
CA GLY A 132 11.35 -0.14 -11.35
C GLY A 132 12.85 0.16 -11.31
N GLY A 133 13.70 -0.86 -11.46
CA GLY A 133 15.13 -0.74 -11.66
C GLY A 133 15.99 -0.58 -10.41
N GLY A 134 15.37 -0.65 -9.22
CA GLY A 134 16.06 -0.71 -7.94
C GLY A 134 16.44 -2.14 -7.53
N TYR A 135 17.24 -2.24 -6.47
CA TYR A 135 17.74 -3.50 -5.91
C TYR A 135 17.13 -3.81 -4.53
N GLY A 136 15.97 -3.23 -4.23
CA GLY A 136 15.20 -3.47 -3.01
C GLY A 136 15.53 -2.57 -1.81
N SER A 137 16.75 -2.05 -1.71
CA SER A 137 17.11 -1.04 -0.71
C SER A 137 18.01 0.04 -1.33
N THR A 138 18.09 1.22 -0.70
CA THR A 138 18.98 2.30 -1.17
C THR A 138 20.45 1.89 -1.13
N GLN A 139 20.90 1.22 -0.07
CA GLN A 139 22.30 0.78 0.06
C GLN A 139 22.68 -0.22 -1.03
N SER A 140 21.88 -1.28 -1.20
CA SER A 140 22.12 -2.27 -2.26
C SER A 140 22.05 -1.62 -3.64
N THR A 141 21.13 -0.67 -3.85
CA THR A 141 21.01 0.03 -5.14
C THR A 141 22.24 0.87 -5.45
N ILE A 142 22.71 1.70 -4.51
CA ILE A 142 23.90 2.54 -4.70
C ILE A 142 25.13 1.68 -4.96
N MET A 143 25.35 0.65 -4.13
CA MET A 143 26.54 -0.20 -4.23
C MET A 143 26.59 -0.98 -5.54
N VAL A 144 25.47 -1.58 -5.97
CA VAL A 144 25.41 -2.31 -7.24
C VAL A 144 25.65 -1.36 -8.42
N PHE A 145 25.03 -0.18 -8.41
CA PHE A 145 25.24 0.80 -9.47
C PHE A 145 26.70 1.26 -9.56
N GLN A 146 27.32 1.58 -8.43
CA GLN A 146 28.73 1.96 -8.38
C GLN A 146 29.63 0.84 -8.92
N ALA A 147 29.44 -0.39 -8.43
CA ALA A 147 30.30 -1.52 -8.81
C ALA A 147 30.20 -1.87 -10.30
N VAL A 148 28.98 -1.90 -10.85
CA VAL A 148 28.76 -2.18 -12.27
C VAL A 148 29.27 -1.03 -13.14
N ALA A 149 29.06 0.22 -12.72
CA ALA A 149 29.58 1.39 -13.46
C ALA A 149 31.12 1.40 -13.50
N GLU A 150 31.78 1.09 -12.39
CA GLU A 150 33.25 1.00 -12.32
C GLU A 150 33.82 -0.12 -13.18
N TYR A 151 33.12 -1.27 -13.25
CA TYR A 151 33.51 -2.34 -14.17
C TYR A 151 33.47 -1.84 -15.63
N TRP A 152 32.34 -1.25 -16.06
CA TRP A 152 32.20 -0.78 -17.45
C TRP A 152 33.09 0.43 -17.78
N SER A 153 33.48 1.25 -16.80
CA SER A 153 34.41 2.38 -17.02
C SER A 153 35.84 1.91 -17.30
N HIS A 154 36.23 0.76 -16.74
CA HIS A 154 37.59 0.20 -16.86
C HIS A 154 37.72 -0.83 -17.99
N VAL A 155 36.66 -1.56 -18.31
CA VAL A 155 36.61 -2.47 -19.46
C VAL A 155 36.45 -1.64 -20.73
N LYS A 156 37.56 -1.02 -21.19
CA LYS A 156 37.61 -0.16 -22.38
C LYS A 156 37.55 -0.91 -23.70
N ASP A 157 37.68 -2.24 -23.68
CA ASP A 157 37.61 -3.09 -24.88
C ASP A 157 36.18 -3.61 -25.11
N LEU A 158 35.21 -2.70 -25.12
CA LEU A 158 33.88 -3.02 -25.64
C LEU A 158 34.02 -3.23 -27.16
N LYS A 159 34.20 -4.49 -27.54
CA LYS A 159 34.05 -5.01 -28.89
C LYS A 159 32.85 -4.34 -29.57
N ASP A 160 32.92 -4.16 -30.90
CA ASP A 160 31.81 -3.64 -31.70
C ASP A 160 30.48 -4.27 -31.26
N PHE A 161 29.64 -3.48 -30.58
CA PHE A 161 28.29 -3.90 -30.24
C PHE A 161 27.49 -3.87 -31.54
N ASP A 162 26.99 -5.04 -31.91
CA ASP A 162 26.12 -5.27 -33.05
C ASP A 162 25.25 -6.47 -32.73
N LEU A 163 24.10 -6.21 -32.10
CA LEU A 163 23.20 -7.22 -31.57
C LEU A 163 21.80 -7.02 -32.15
N ASP A 164 21.33 -8.04 -32.86
CA ASP A 164 19.98 -8.11 -33.39
C ASP A 164 19.12 -9.02 -32.51
N ILE A 165 18.01 -8.47 -32.01
CA ILE A 165 17.03 -9.17 -31.17
C ILE A 165 15.71 -9.24 -31.92
N ASN A 166 15.20 -10.46 -32.10
CA ASN A 166 13.88 -10.73 -32.63
C ASN A 166 12.98 -11.26 -31.51
N LEU A 167 11.91 -10.52 -31.21
CA LEU A 167 10.87 -10.89 -30.25
C LEU A 167 9.63 -11.38 -31.00
N GLU A 168 9.34 -12.67 -30.83
CA GLU A 168 8.18 -13.37 -31.37
C GLU A 168 7.16 -13.55 -30.24
N VAL A 169 5.92 -13.09 -30.45
CA VAL A 169 4.81 -13.21 -29.49
C VAL A 169 3.74 -14.10 -30.10
N ALA A 170 3.35 -15.17 -29.40
CA ALA A 170 2.31 -16.08 -29.88
C ALA A 170 1.00 -15.32 -30.21
N GLY A 171 0.48 -15.49 -31.42
CA GLY A 171 -0.73 -14.80 -31.90
C GLY A 171 -0.50 -13.42 -32.54
N ARG A 172 0.73 -12.90 -32.55
CA ARG A 172 1.09 -11.66 -33.27
C ARG A 172 1.68 -12.01 -34.64
N ALA A 173 1.13 -11.43 -35.71
CA ALA A 173 1.59 -11.68 -37.08
C ALA A 173 2.98 -11.08 -37.39
N SER A 174 3.34 -9.99 -36.71
CA SER A 174 4.61 -9.28 -36.90
C SER A 174 5.64 -9.65 -35.81
N VAL A 175 6.87 -9.96 -36.22
CA VAL A 175 8.02 -10.09 -35.32
C VAL A 175 8.56 -8.70 -34.99
N THR A 176 8.73 -8.40 -33.70
CA THR A 176 9.36 -7.15 -33.26
C THR A 176 10.87 -7.32 -33.37
N LYS A 177 11.54 -6.45 -34.15
CA LYS A 177 12.99 -6.50 -34.37
C LYS A 177 13.67 -5.28 -33.72
N TRP A 178 14.72 -5.52 -32.96
CA TRP A 178 15.57 -4.49 -32.38
C TRP A 178 17.01 -4.70 -32.81
N SER A 179 17.63 -3.67 -33.37
CA SER A 179 19.05 -3.67 -33.69
C SER A 179 19.77 -2.71 -32.75
N ILE A 180 20.70 -3.25 -31.97
CA ILE A 180 21.46 -2.54 -30.94
C ILE A 180 22.91 -2.46 -31.41
N ASN A 181 23.42 -1.23 -31.57
CA ASN A 181 24.78 -0.97 -32.00
C ASN A 181 25.44 0.12 -31.15
N ASN A 182 26.73 0.37 -31.39
CA ASN A 182 27.52 1.39 -30.67
C ASN A 182 26.85 2.78 -30.60
N LYS A 183 26.02 3.16 -31.58
CA LYS A 183 25.33 4.47 -31.60
C LYS A 183 24.09 4.50 -30.72
N ASN A 184 23.45 3.36 -30.49
CA ASN A 184 22.17 3.30 -29.80
C ASN A 184 22.14 2.38 -28.57
N GLN A 185 23.30 1.86 -28.14
CA GLN A 185 23.48 0.89 -27.05
C GLN A 185 22.86 1.28 -25.70
N PHE A 186 22.73 2.58 -25.42
CA PHE A 186 22.14 3.08 -24.17
C PHE A 186 20.62 3.34 -24.25
N HIS A 187 20.00 3.13 -25.41
CA HIS A 187 18.56 3.37 -25.57
C HIS A 187 17.73 2.16 -25.18
N THR A 188 16.83 2.36 -24.21
CA THR A 188 15.83 1.36 -23.84
C THR A 188 14.86 1.10 -24.99
N ARG A 189 14.54 -0.19 -25.21
CA ARG A 189 13.47 -0.65 -26.11
C ARG A 189 12.38 -1.32 -25.29
N THR A 190 11.12 -1.10 -25.65
CA THR A 190 9.97 -1.65 -24.92
C THR A 190 8.89 -2.05 -25.90
N ASP A 191 8.24 -3.18 -25.63
CA ASP A 191 7.06 -3.65 -26.35
C ASP A 191 5.98 -4.04 -25.32
N LYS A 192 4.72 -3.76 -25.62
CA LYS A 192 3.59 -4.03 -24.71
C LYS A 192 2.69 -5.10 -25.30
N VAL A 193 2.48 -6.18 -24.56
CA VAL A 193 1.56 -7.26 -24.93
C VAL A 193 0.30 -7.14 -24.08
N LYS A 194 -0.88 -7.18 -24.71
CA LYS A 194 -2.17 -6.97 -24.03
C LYS A 194 -2.66 -8.19 -23.24
N SER A 195 -1.97 -9.32 -23.34
CA SER A 195 -2.40 -10.62 -22.81
C SER A 195 -1.22 -11.30 -22.11
N ILE A 196 -1.48 -11.89 -20.95
CA ILE A 196 -0.45 -12.47 -20.07
C ILE A 196 -0.18 -13.95 -20.36
N ASP A 197 -1.05 -14.60 -21.13
CA ASP A 197 -1.10 -16.03 -21.44
C ASP A 197 -0.42 -16.37 -22.78
N LYS A 198 0.52 -15.55 -23.25
CA LYS A 198 1.18 -15.74 -24.54
C LYS A 198 2.64 -16.06 -24.35
N ASP A 199 3.08 -17.11 -25.02
CA ASP A 199 4.48 -17.49 -25.08
C ASP A 199 5.28 -16.43 -25.84
N LEU A 200 6.43 -16.08 -25.27
CA LEU A 200 7.39 -15.14 -25.82
C LEU A 200 8.65 -15.92 -26.24
N THR A 201 9.03 -15.82 -27.51
CA THR A 201 10.29 -16.40 -28.01
C THR A 201 11.24 -15.27 -28.39
N VAL A 202 12.44 -15.29 -27.82
CA VAL A 202 13.47 -14.27 -28.05
C VAL A 202 14.65 -14.92 -28.77
N LYS A 203 14.98 -14.41 -29.94
CA LYS A 203 16.16 -14.83 -30.71
C LYS A 203 17.13 -13.66 -30.78
N ALA A 204 18.30 -13.81 -30.16
CA ALA A 204 19.37 -12.82 -30.21
C ALA A 204 20.53 -13.35 -31.04
N SER A 205 21.09 -12.51 -31.91
CA SER A 205 22.24 -12.82 -32.76
C SER A 205 23.17 -11.62 -32.87
N GLY A 206 24.47 -11.87 -33.04
CA GLY A 206 25.49 -10.83 -33.17
C GLY A 206 26.44 -10.78 -31.99
N ASN A 207 27.14 -9.67 -31.84
CA ASN A 207 28.16 -9.46 -30.82
C ASN A 207 27.73 -8.39 -29.81
N GLY A 208 27.77 -8.74 -28.54
CA GLY A 208 27.37 -7.86 -27.44
C GLY A 208 26.59 -8.61 -26.37
N GLU A 209 26.30 -7.91 -25.27
CA GLU A 209 25.49 -8.44 -24.18
C GLU A 209 24.33 -7.46 -23.90
N ALA A 210 23.10 -7.98 -23.83
CA ALA A 210 21.91 -7.19 -23.53
C ALA A 210 21.08 -7.88 -22.45
N THR A 211 20.38 -7.07 -21.65
CA THR A 211 19.45 -7.57 -20.63
C THR A 211 18.01 -7.37 -21.10
N LEU A 212 17.22 -8.43 -21.07
CA LEU A 212 15.78 -8.39 -21.30
C LEU A 212 15.05 -8.61 -19.98
N SER A 213 14.04 -7.78 -19.72
CA SER A 213 13.15 -7.93 -18.57
C SER A 213 11.71 -8.02 -19.06
N VAL A 214 10.99 -9.06 -18.61
CA VAL A 214 9.56 -9.25 -18.87
C VAL A 214 8.81 -8.92 -17.59
N VAL A 215 7.91 -7.94 -17.65
CA VAL A 215 7.10 -7.51 -16.50
C VAL A 215 5.64 -7.70 -16.84
N THR A 216 4.95 -8.52 -16.05
CA THR A 216 3.53 -8.80 -16.19
C THR A 216 2.77 -8.03 -15.12
N LEU A 217 1.82 -7.18 -15.54
CA LEU A 217 0.90 -6.50 -14.65
C LEU A 217 -0.49 -7.15 -14.79
N TYR A 218 -1.03 -7.62 -13.68
CA TYR A 218 -2.35 -8.23 -13.63
C TYR A 218 -3.01 -7.97 -12.28
N TYR A 219 -4.34 -8.07 -12.23
CA TYR A 219 -5.07 -8.06 -10.98
C TYR A 219 -5.02 -9.48 -10.40
N ALA A 220 -4.27 -9.65 -9.32
CA ALA A 220 -4.31 -10.85 -8.52
C ALA A 220 -5.49 -10.79 -7.56
N LEU A 221 -6.17 -11.93 -7.35
CA LEU A 221 -7.07 -12.05 -6.20
C LEU A 221 -6.22 -11.91 -4.93
N PRO A 222 -6.68 -11.13 -3.92
CA PRO A 222 -5.96 -11.05 -2.66
C PRO A 222 -5.88 -12.44 -2.03
N GLU A 223 -4.71 -12.83 -1.54
CA GLU A 223 -4.61 -13.98 -0.64
C GLU A 223 -5.29 -13.59 0.68
N GLU A 224 -6.26 -14.39 1.13
CA GLU A 224 -6.84 -14.22 2.45
C GLU A 224 -5.76 -14.52 3.50
N LYS A 225 -5.20 -13.45 4.08
CA LYS A 225 -4.31 -13.55 5.24
C LYS A 225 -5.10 -13.23 6.50
N ASP A 226 -4.96 -14.06 7.53
CA ASP A 226 -5.53 -13.80 8.86
C ASP A 226 -5.04 -12.46 9.43
N SER A 227 -3.84 -12.00 9.03
CA SER A 227 -3.27 -10.72 9.40
C SER A 227 -2.09 -10.35 8.48
N ASP A 228 -2.02 -9.10 8.04
CA ASP A 228 -0.84 -8.54 7.36
C ASP A 228 0.36 -8.39 8.32
N CYS A 229 0.11 -8.46 9.63
CA CYS A 229 1.08 -8.21 10.69
C CYS A 229 1.78 -9.49 11.15
N GLU A 230 2.64 -10.05 10.31
CA GLU A 230 3.48 -11.21 10.65
C GLU A 230 4.67 -10.83 11.55
N SER A 231 5.34 -9.72 11.22
CA SER A 231 6.63 -9.33 11.83
C SER A 231 6.50 -8.27 12.92
N PHE A 232 5.34 -7.63 13.03
CA PHE A 232 5.09 -6.57 13.99
C PHE A 232 3.77 -6.81 14.71
N ASP A 233 3.70 -6.43 15.98
CA ASP A 233 2.45 -6.11 16.64
C ASP A 233 2.21 -4.61 16.52
N LEU A 234 1.03 -4.23 16.06
CA LEU A 234 0.67 -2.83 15.83
C LEU A 234 -0.72 -2.57 16.40
N SER A 235 -0.77 -1.71 17.41
CA SER A 235 -1.98 -1.18 18.03
C SER A 235 -2.07 0.32 17.75
N VAL A 236 -3.26 0.76 17.34
CA VAL A 236 -3.55 2.16 17.04
C VAL A 236 -4.80 2.58 17.78
N THR A 237 -4.68 3.61 18.60
CA THR A 237 -5.80 4.17 19.35
C THR A 237 -5.91 5.67 19.08
N LEU A 238 -7.14 6.13 18.87
CA LEU A 238 -7.45 7.54 18.66
C LEU A 238 -8.42 8.01 19.72
N THR A 239 -7.96 8.90 20.61
CA THR A 239 -8.75 9.38 21.75
C THR A 239 -9.08 10.85 21.57
N LYS A 240 -10.37 11.21 21.64
CA LYS A 240 -10.81 12.61 21.60
C LYS A 240 -10.33 13.35 22.86
N MET A 241 -9.81 14.55 22.68
CA MET A 241 -9.37 15.40 23.78
C MET A 241 -10.49 16.34 24.23
N ASP A 242 -10.55 16.63 25.53
CA ASP A 242 -11.55 17.54 26.11
C ASP A 242 -11.36 19.00 25.68
N LYS A 243 -10.12 19.39 25.34
CA LYS A 243 -9.76 20.74 24.94
C LYS A 243 -9.08 20.75 23.58
N THR A 244 -9.47 21.70 22.74
CA THR A 244 -8.79 22.03 21.49
C THR A 244 -7.50 22.79 21.79
N SER A 245 -6.37 22.29 21.31
CA SER A 245 -5.06 22.92 21.56
C SER A 245 -4.51 23.73 20.38
N HIS A 246 -5.28 23.87 19.31
CA HIS A 246 -4.89 24.60 18.10
C HIS A 246 -6.00 25.61 17.74
N GLU A 247 -5.62 26.85 17.44
CA GLU A 247 -6.55 27.98 17.29
C GLU A 247 -7.59 27.76 16.18
N ASP A 248 -7.16 27.20 15.03
CA ASP A 248 -8.04 26.90 13.89
C ASP A 248 -8.77 25.54 13.96
N ALA A 249 -8.58 24.78 15.05
CA ALA A 249 -9.12 23.43 15.13
C ALA A 249 -10.48 23.41 15.84
N LYS A 250 -11.44 22.68 15.26
CA LYS A 250 -12.73 22.42 15.91
C LYS A 250 -12.63 21.33 16.98
N GLU A 251 -11.80 20.32 16.71
CA GLU A 251 -11.60 19.17 17.58
C GLU A 251 -10.12 18.77 17.60
N SER A 252 -9.67 18.19 18.70
CA SER A 252 -8.33 17.65 18.85
C SER A 252 -8.39 16.21 19.34
N PHE A 253 -7.49 15.39 18.82
CA PHE A 253 -7.40 13.98 19.16
C PHE A 253 -5.95 13.63 19.48
N MET A 254 -5.76 12.70 20.42
CA MET A 254 -4.48 12.08 20.70
C MET A 254 -4.39 10.79 19.90
N LEU A 255 -3.49 10.73 18.92
CA LEU A 255 -3.18 9.51 18.19
C LEU A 255 -2.05 8.78 18.94
N THR A 256 -2.32 7.56 19.41
CA THR A 256 -1.34 6.72 20.10
C THR A 256 -1.11 5.46 19.29
N ILE A 257 0.15 5.20 18.97
CA ILE A 257 0.61 4.08 18.17
C ILE A 257 1.57 3.28 19.03
N GLU A 258 1.29 2.00 19.20
CA GLU A 258 2.09 1.06 19.97
C GLU A 258 2.61 -0.01 19.01
N VAL A 259 3.92 -0.18 18.99
CA VAL A 259 4.61 -1.08 18.06
C VAL A 259 5.53 -2.02 18.83
N LEU A 260 5.47 -3.31 18.52
CA LEU A 260 6.38 -4.33 19.01
C LEU A 260 6.92 -5.15 17.84
N TYR A 261 8.22 -5.44 17.83
CA TYR A 261 8.78 -6.35 16.83
C TYR A 261 8.61 -7.81 17.26
N ARG A 262 7.93 -8.62 16.43
CA ARG A 262 7.68 -10.04 16.71
C ARG A 262 8.89 -10.88 16.33
N ASN A 263 9.92 -10.86 17.17
CA ASN A 263 11.12 -11.67 17.02
C ASN A 263 11.68 -12.09 18.39
N SER A 264 12.18 -13.31 18.51
CA SER A 264 12.69 -13.83 19.78
C SER A 264 14.15 -13.45 20.09
N GLU A 265 14.90 -12.98 19.09
CA GLU A 265 16.37 -12.88 19.18
C GLU A 265 16.89 -11.45 19.01
N ARG A 266 16.21 -10.59 18.25
CA ARG A 266 16.70 -9.24 17.92
C ARG A 266 15.61 -8.19 17.89
N ASP A 267 16.00 -6.95 18.20
CA ASP A 267 15.20 -5.75 17.88
C ASP A 267 15.09 -5.60 16.35
N ALA A 268 14.02 -4.95 15.89
CA ALA A 268 13.93 -4.48 14.52
C ALA A 268 15.02 -3.43 14.29
N THR A 269 15.62 -3.48 13.11
CA THR A 269 16.51 -2.38 12.68
C THR A 269 15.67 -1.15 12.31
N MET A 270 16.29 -0.16 11.66
CA MET A 270 15.62 1.05 11.22
C MET A 270 14.27 0.73 10.57
N SER A 271 13.20 1.22 11.19
CA SER A 271 11.82 0.93 10.81
C SER A 271 11.12 2.22 10.41
N ILE A 272 10.24 2.13 9.42
CA ILE A 272 9.45 3.25 8.94
C ILE A 272 8.03 3.07 9.42
N LEU A 273 7.48 4.12 10.01
CA LEU A 273 6.07 4.24 10.34
C LEU A 273 5.46 5.28 9.39
N ASP A 274 4.68 4.81 8.44
CA ASP A 274 3.99 5.61 7.43
C ASP A 274 2.53 5.81 7.85
N ILE A 275 2.19 7.05 8.20
CA ILE A 275 0.92 7.43 8.80
C ILE A 275 0.15 8.27 7.78
N GLY A 276 -0.85 7.65 7.15
CA GLY A 276 -1.82 8.39 6.35
C GLY A 276 -2.66 9.30 7.24
N LEU A 277 -2.85 10.56 6.85
CA LEU A 277 -3.68 11.48 7.61
C LEU A 277 -5.14 11.43 7.15
N LEU A 278 -6.05 11.64 8.11
CA LEU A 278 -7.47 11.84 7.85
C LEU A 278 -7.69 13.15 7.08
N THR A 279 -8.61 13.18 6.13
CA THR A 279 -8.90 14.38 5.34
C THR A 279 -9.35 15.53 6.25
N GLY A 280 -8.73 16.70 6.11
CA GLY A 280 -9.02 17.87 6.94
C GLY A 280 -8.36 17.87 8.32
N PHE A 281 -7.48 16.91 8.60
CA PHE A 281 -6.65 16.88 9.81
C PHE A 281 -5.23 17.37 9.55
N ILE A 282 -4.66 18.03 10.55
CA ILE A 282 -3.25 18.41 10.61
C ILE A 282 -2.60 17.82 11.86
N VAL A 283 -1.28 17.63 11.83
CA VAL A 283 -0.51 17.10 12.95
C VAL A 283 0.09 18.24 13.77
N ASP A 284 0.13 18.09 15.10
CA ASP A 284 0.85 19.01 15.98
C ASP A 284 2.37 18.84 15.80
N THR A 285 2.99 19.81 15.13
CA THR A 285 4.43 19.76 14.83
C THR A 285 5.31 19.92 16.06
N ASP A 286 4.81 20.48 17.16
CA ASP A 286 5.59 20.69 18.38
C ASP A 286 5.71 19.39 19.19
N ASP A 287 4.66 18.57 19.20
CA ASP A 287 4.74 17.20 19.73
C ASP A 287 5.77 16.37 18.94
N LEU A 288 5.77 16.44 17.61
CA LEU A 288 6.76 15.74 16.76
C LEU A 288 8.19 16.24 17.01
N LYS A 289 8.38 17.55 17.18
CA LYS A 289 9.69 18.12 17.57
C LYS A 289 10.14 17.63 18.94
N ARG A 290 9.22 17.46 19.90
CA ARG A 290 9.54 16.92 21.23
C ARG A 290 9.93 15.45 21.15
N LEU A 291 9.24 14.65 20.33
CA LEU A 291 9.57 13.24 20.12
C LEU A 291 10.92 13.04 19.39
N SER A 292 11.33 14.00 18.55
CA SER A 292 12.59 13.93 17.79
C SER A 292 13.80 14.60 18.45
N LYS A 293 13.60 15.63 19.27
CA LYS A 293 14.67 16.39 19.95
C LYS A 293 14.71 16.18 21.47
N GLY A 294 13.74 15.46 22.02
CA GLY A 294 13.67 15.16 23.45
C GLY A 294 14.81 14.25 23.93
N ARG A 295 14.94 14.13 25.27
CA ARG A 295 16.00 13.31 25.89
C ARG A 295 15.93 11.82 25.54
N GLU A 296 14.73 11.28 25.35
CA GLU A 296 14.51 9.86 25.03
C GLU A 296 14.53 9.56 23.53
N ARG A 297 14.37 10.59 22.68
CA ARG A 297 14.40 10.53 21.19
C ARG A 297 13.82 9.24 20.61
N TYR A 298 12.49 9.08 20.70
CA TYR A 298 11.77 7.95 20.09
C TYR A 298 11.79 7.98 18.55
N ILE A 299 11.90 9.17 17.96
CA ILE A 299 11.87 9.37 16.51
C ILE A 299 13.20 9.98 16.07
N GLU A 300 13.83 9.41 15.05
CA GLU A 300 15.07 9.96 14.50
C GLU A 300 14.79 11.21 13.66
N LYS A 301 13.80 11.11 12.77
CA LYS A 301 13.35 12.14 11.83
C LYS A 301 11.86 11.95 11.53
N PHE A 302 11.19 13.05 11.19
CA PHE A 302 9.84 13.01 10.63
C PHE A 302 9.79 13.84 9.34
N GLU A 303 8.96 13.41 8.39
CA GLU A 303 8.75 14.10 7.12
C GLU A 303 7.25 14.12 6.79
N MET A 304 6.77 15.25 6.31
CA MET A 304 5.43 15.37 5.75
C MET A 304 5.54 15.17 4.25
N ASP A 305 4.99 14.08 3.75
CA ASP A 305 4.98 13.77 2.34
C ASP A 305 3.59 14.08 1.74
N LYS A 306 3.58 14.82 0.64
CA LYS A 306 2.37 15.13 -0.14
C LYS A 306 2.36 14.43 -1.50
N VAL A 307 3.47 13.76 -1.85
CA VAL A 307 3.70 13.09 -3.13
C VAL A 307 3.19 11.65 -3.07
N LEU A 308 3.36 10.96 -1.94
CA LEU A 308 2.91 9.57 -1.77
C LEU A 308 1.40 9.43 -1.49
N SER A 309 0.71 10.51 -1.11
CA SER A 309 -0.73 10.53 -0.87
C SER A 309 -1.30 11.93 -1.09
N GLU A 310 -2.37 12.06 -1.88
CA GLU A 310 -3.12 13.31 -2.05
C GLU A 310 -3.68 13.85 -0.72
N ARG A 311 -3.83 12.98 0.29
CA ARG A 311 -4.34 13.32 1.63
C ARG A 311 -3.25 13.85 2.58
N GLY A 312 -1.98 13.74 2.17
CA GLY A 312 -0.82 13.96 3.03
C GLY A 312 -0.53 12.75 3.92
N SER A 313 0.74 12.35 3.97
CA SER A 313 1.26 11.30 4.84
C SER A 313 2.35 11.85 5.74
N LEU A 314 2.38 11.39 6.99
CA LEU A 314 3.45 11.64 7.94
C LEU A 314 4.33 10.40 8.02
N ILE A 315 5.60 10.54 7.65
CA ILE A 315 6.59 9.47 7.70
C ILE A 315 7.46 9.70 8.93
N LEU A 316 7.48 8.72 9.83
CA LEU A 316 8.36 8.70 11.00
C LEU A 316 9.45 7.64 10.82
N TYR A 317 10.70 8.05 11.04
CA TYR A 317 11.86 7.17 11.01
C TYR A 317 12.23 6.77 12.43
N LEU A 318 12.19 5.46 12.71
CA LEU A 318 12.57 4.86 14.00
C LEU A 318 13.93 4.19 13.83
N ASP A 319 14.90 4.46 14.71
CA ASP A 319 16.23 3.84 14.66
C ASP A 319 16.15 2.32 14.91
N LYS A 320 15.27 1.93 15.82
CA LYS A 320 14.95 0.54 16.13
C LYS A 320 13.52 0.42 16.68
N VAL A 321 12.98 -0.79 16.63
CA VAL A 321 11.75 -1.15 17.37
C VAL A 321 12.08 -2.32 18.27
N SER A 322 11.76 -2.24 19.56
CA SER A 322 12.10 -3.29 20.50
C SER A 322 11.29 -4.56 20.24
N HIS A 323 11.92 -5.71 20.47
CA HIS A 323 11.24 -7.01 20.48
C HIS A 323 10.76 -7.45 21.87
N LYS A 324 11.05 -6.66 22.92
CA LYS A 324 10.76 -7.00 24.32
C LYS A 324 9.70 -6.10 24.95
N LEU A 325 9.76 -4.80 24.64
CA LEU A 325 8.87 -3.78 25.18
C LEU A 325 8.18 -3.07 24.02
N GLU A 326 6.92 -2.69 24.22
CA GLU A 326 6.17 -1.95 23.21
C GLU A 326 6.66 -0.50 23.16
N ASP A 327 7.05 -0.05 21.97
CA ASP A 327 7.42 1.33 21.73
C ASP A 327 6.14 2.13 21.46
N ARG A 328 5.85 3.09 22.35
CA ARG A 328 4.63 3.91 22.31
C ARG A 328 4.94 5.32 21.81
N ILE A 329 4.29 5.69 20.71
CA ILE A 329 4.42 7.00 20.06
C ILE A 329 3.05 7.68 20.10
N SER A 330 2.97 8.80 20.82
CA SER A 330 1.73 9.58 20.95
C SER A 330 1.94 11.03 20.55
N PHE A 331 1.07 11.55 19.70
CA PHE A 331 1.05 12.96 19.31
C PHE A 331 -0.36 13.44 18.96
N LYS A 332 -0.59 14.75 19.05
CA LYS A 332 -1.90 15.32 18.75
C LYS A 332 -2.12 15.50 17.25
N ILE A 333 -3.37 15.28 16.83
CA ILE A 333 -3.89 15.65 15.52
C ILE A 333 -5.12 16.53 15.69
N HIS A 334 -5.28 17.49 14.78
CA HIS A 334 -6.28 18.56 14.87
C HIS A 334 -7.16 18.57 13.64
N ARG A 335 -8.48 18.61 13.84
CA ARG A 335 -9.45 18.73 12.77
C ARG A 335 -9.68 20.20 12.45
N VAL A 336 -9.14 20.67 11.33
CA VAL A 336 -9.24 22.07 10.86
C VAL A 336 -10.33 22.25 9.80
N GLN A 337 -10.66 21.20 9.06
CA GLN A 337 -11.76 21.20 8.11
C GLN A 337 -12.75 20.10 8.42
N GLU A 338 -14.03 20.39 8.18
CA GLU A 338 -15.12 19.44 8.30
C GLU A 338 -15.42 18.86 6.93
N VAL A 339 -15.35 17.54 6.85
CA VAL A 339 -15.61 16.76 5.64
C VAL A 339 -16.88 15.97 5.90
N GLY A 340 -17.77 15.89 4.90
CA GLY A 340 -19.08 15.24 5.06
C GLY A 340 -18.97 13.76 5.45
N VAL A 341 -18.20 12.98 4.67
CA VAL A 341 -17.90 11.58 4.96
C VAL A 341 -16.39 11.43 5.18
N LEU A 342 -16.00 11.25 6.44
CA LEU A 342 -14.61 11.03 6.79
C LEU A 342 -14.23 9.57 6.52
N GLN A 343 -13.28 9.36 5.62
CA GLN A 343 -12.77 8.02 5.33
C GLN A 343 -11.71 7.61 6.37
N PRO A 344 -11.63 6.32 6.74
CA PRO A 344 -10.55 5.81 7.57
C PRO A 344 -9.18 6.09 6.94
N ALA A 345 -8.18 6.30 7.80
CA ALA A 345 -6.80 6.42 7.38
C ALA A 345 -5.98 5.22 7.84
N ALA A 346 -4.91 4.91 7.11
CA ALA A 346 -4.07 3.76 7.36
C ALA A 346 -2.74 4.18 8.01
N ILE A 347 -2.24 3.34 8.90
CA ILE A 347 -0.89 3.41 9.47
C ILE A 347 -0.20 2.11 9.11
N SER A 348 0.98 2.20 8.51
CA SER A 348 1.79 1.04 8.18
C SER A 348 3.17 1.09 8.83
N VAL A 349 3.63 -0.06 9.33
CA VAL A 349 4.99 -0.23 9.87
C VAL A 349 5.73 -1.33 9.11
N TYR A 350 7.00 -1.08 8.81
CA TYR A 350 7.87 -2.05 8.15
C TYR A 350 9.36 -1.78 8.46
N GLU A 351 10.18 -2.83 8.44
CA GLU A 351 11.63 -2.67 8.48
C GLU A 351 12.12 -2.11 7.14
N TYR A 352 13.05 -1.16 7.16
CA TYR A 352 13.55 -0.52 5.94
C TYR A 352 14.14 -1.52 4.92
N TYR A 353 14.83 -2.56 5.39
CA TYR A 353 15.43 -3.59 4.55
C TYR A 353 14.47 -4.75 4.24
N ASN A 354 13.33 -4.85 4.93
CA ASN A 354 12.34 -5.89 4.72
C ASN A 354 10.95 -5.28 4.69
N GLN A 355 10.48 -4.95 3.48
CA GLN A 355 9.22 -4.26 3.19
C GLN A 355 7.98 -5.16 3.38
N LYS A 356 7.94 -5.95 4.45
CA LYS A 356 6.72 -6.61 4.92
C LYS A 356 5.94 -5.61 5.76
N HIS A 357 4.93 -5.00 5.16
CA HIS A 357 4.09 -3.99 5.81
C HIS A 357 3.07 -4.65 6.75
N CYS A 358 2.99 -4.15 7.97
CA CYS A 358 1.86 -4.38 8.88
C CYS A 358 1.00 -3.11 8.87
N VAL A 359 -0.28 -3.24 8.49
CA VAL A 359 -1.19 -2.10 8.31
C VAL A 359 -2.34 -2.17 9.29
N LYS A 360 -2.67 -1.04 9.92
CA LYS A 360 -3.87 -0.84 10.73
C LYS A 360 -4.59 0.43 10.31
N PHE A 361 -5.91 0.42 10.40
CA PHE A 361 -6.74 1.58 10.12
C PHE A 361 -7.18 2.26 11.40
N TYR A 362 -7.45 3.56 11.32
CA TYR A 362 -8.01 4.31 12.44
C TYR A 362 -9.06 5.31 11.96
N HIS A 363 -10.06 5.53 12.80
CA HIS A 363 -11.17 6.45 12.55
C HIS A 363 -11.73 6.98 13.89
N PRO A 364 -12.14 8.25 14.01
CA PRO A 364 -12.63 8.82 15.28
C PRO A 364 -13.89 8.17 15.85
N GLN A 365 -14.74 7.59 14.99
CA GLN A 365 -16.06 7.06 15.37
C GLN A 365 -16.20 5.56 15.14
N ARG A 366 -15.28 4.92 14.40
CA ARG A 366 -15.38 3.50 14.02
C ARG A 366 -14.32 2.71 14.75
N GLU A 367 -14.74 1.65 15.44
CA GLU A 367 -13.85 0.74 16.13
C GLU A 367 -12.88 0.08 15.14
N GLY A 368 -11.58 0.15 15.40
CA GLY A 368 -10.53 -0.39 14.51
C GLY A 368 -10.41 0.27 13.13
N GLY A 369 -11.07 1.42 12.91
CA GLY A 369 -11.02 2.12 11.63
C GLY A 369 -11.60 1.32 10.45
N THR A 370 -12.51 0.38 10.70
CA THR A 370 -13.04 -0.47 9.65
C THR A 370 -13.78 0.34 8.58
N LEU A 371 -13.60 -0.06 7.33
CA LEU A 371 -14.43 0.44 6.23
C LEU A 371 -15.84 -0.08 6.43
N SER A 372 -16.84 0.78 6.20
CA SER A 372 -18.23 0.34 6.12
C SER A 372 -18.37 -0.58 4.91
N ARG A 373 -18.78 -1.82 5.16
CA ARG A 373 -18.97 -2.86 4.14
C ARG A 373 -20.39 -3.34 4.20
N LEU A 374 -20.99 -3.54 3.03
CA LEU A 374 -22.24 -4.27 2.89
C LEU A 374 -21.90 -5.63 2.31
N CYS A 375 -22.02 -6.67 3.14
CA CYS A 375 -21.68 -8.04 2.77
C CYS A 375 -22.94 -8.87 2.55
N LEU A 376 -23.00 -9.51 1.38
CA LEU A 376 -24.07 -10.40 0.94
C LEU A 376 -23.45 -11.77 0.64
N GLY A 377 -23.45 -12.66 1.64
CA GLY A 377 -22.65 -13.89 1.57
C GLY A 377 -21.17 -13.53 1.51
N ASP A 378 -20.46 -14.04 0.50
CA ASP A 378 -19.02 -13.81 0.29
C ASP A 378 -18.72 -12.52 -0.52
N VAL A 379 -19.76 -11.84 -1.04
CA VAL A 379 -19.59 -10.61 -1.81
C VAL A 379 -19.80 -9.41 -0.89
N CYS A 380 -18.72 -8.68 -0.61
CA CYS A 380 -18.77 -7.41 0.11
C CYS A 380 -18.56 -6.22 -0.84
N THR A 381 -19.45 -5.24 -0.79
CA THR A 381 -19.26 -3.95 -1.44
C THR A 381 -18.80 -2.91 -0.42
N CYS A 382 -17.92 -2.01 -0.84
CA CYS A 382 -17.57 -0.84 -0.04
C CYS A 382 -18.78 0.08 -0.01
N ALA A 383 -19.26 0.41 1.19
CA ALA A 383 -20.49 1.14 1.37
C ALA A 383 -20.19 2.44 2.13
N GLU A 384 -19.51 3.35 1.43
CA GLU A 384 -19.24 4.74 1.87
C GLU A 384 -20.03 5.74 1.04
N GLU A 385 -21.29 5.40 0.73
CA GLU A 385 -22.20 6.30 0.02
C GLU A 385 -22.93 7.24 0.97
N SER A 386 -23.52 8.31 0.44
CA SER A 386 -24.39 9.16 1.24
C SER A 386 -25.65 8.40 1.64
N CYS A 387 -26.23 8.74 2.78
CA CYS A 387 -27.48 8.14 3.23
C CYS A 387 -28.67 8.66 2.45
N SER A 388 -29.61 7.78 2.11
CA SER A 388 -30.97 8.20 1.75
C SER A 388 -31.66 8.86 2.94
N MET A 389 -32.20 10.06 2.72
CA MET A 389 -32.94 10.80 3.73
C MET A 389 -34.43 10.51 3.64
N GLN A 390 -35.04 10.15 4.78
CA GLN A 390 -36.49 9.98 4.85
C GLN A 390 -37.19 11.33 4.61
N LYS A 391 -37.99 11.42 3.56
CA LYS A 391 -38.82 12.59 3.27
C LYS A 391 -39.96 12.68 4.30
N LYS A 392 -39.99 13.77 5.07
CA LYS A 392 -41.03 14.04 6.09
C LYS A 392 -41.81 15.30 5.73
N GLY A 393 -43.03 15.13 5.22
CA GLY A 393 -44.05 16.19 5.23
C GLY A 393 -43.93 17.31 4.20
N GLU A 394 -43.12 17.17 3.15
CA GLU A 394 -43.19 18.08 1.99
C GLU A 394 -44.07 17.45 0.89
N PRO A 395 -45.13 18.13 0.42
CA PRO A 395 -45.93 17.69 -0.71
C PRO A 395 -45.10 17.86 -1.99
N ASP A 396 -44.26 16.86 -2.28
CA ASP A 396 -43.35 16.92 -3.41
C ASP A 396 -44.09 16.57 -4.72
N VAL A 397 -44.10 17.52 -5.66
CA VAL A 397 -44.72 17.44 -6.99
C VAL A 397 -43.92 16.51 -7.93
N GLN A 398 -42.82 15.91 -7.45
CA GLN A 398 -41.84 15.20 -8.27
C GLN A 398 -41.87 13.66 -8.11
N ARG A 399 -42.87 13.06 -7.44
CA ARG A 399 -42.95 11.60 -7.26
C ARG A 399 -42.94 10.85 -8.60
N ILE A 400 -43.67 11.37 -9.59
CA ILE A 400 -43.76 10.77 -10.93
C ILE A 400 -42.42 10.86 -11.67
N ASP A 401 -41.78 12.03 -11.67
CA ASP A 401 -40.49 12.25 -12.31
C ASP A 401 -39.41 11.34 -11.70
N LYS A 402 -39.43 11.17 -10.38
CA LYS A 402 -38.51 10.26 -9.70
C LYS A 402 -38.82 8.81 -10.07
N ALA A 403 -40.08 8.38 -9.95
CA ALA A 403 -40.50 7.00 -10.25
C ALA A 403 -40.22 6.59 -11.72
N CYS A 404 -40.16 7.57 -12.61
CA CYS A 404 -39.88 7.39 -14.03
C CYS A 404 -38.46 7.78 -14.45
N GLY A 405 -37.62 8.18 -13.49
CA GLY A 405 -36.23 8.51 -13.72
C GLY A 405 -35.42 7.31 -14.22
N ALA A 406 -34.35 7.60 -14.98
CA ALA A 406 -33.48 6.57 -15.53
C ALA A 406 -32.89 5.65 -14.45
N GLY A 407 -33.04 4.33 -14.65
CA GLY A 407 -32.51 3.29 -13.78
C GLY A 407 -33.37 2.96 -12.55
N LEU A 408 -34.47 3.67 -12.31
CA LEU A 408 -35.37 3.36 -11.19
C LEU A 408 -36.29 2.19 -11.55
N ASP A 409 -36.21 1.12 -10.77
CA ASP A 409 -36.75 -0.20 -11.12
C ASP A 409 -38.14 -0.42 -10.53
N TYR A 410 -38.29 -0.21 -9.22
CA TYR A 410 -39.52 -0.57 -8.49
C TYR A 410 -40.08 0.58 -7.65
N VAL A 411 -41.38 0.51 -7.37
CA VAL A 411 -42.08 1.36 -6.38
C VAL A 411 -43.00 0.49 -5.54
N TYR A 412 -42.71 0.40 -4.25
CA TYR A 412 -43.45 -0.42 -3.30
C TYR A 412 -44.02 0.38 -2.15
N LYS A 413 -45.17 -0.06 -1.66
CA LYS A 413 -45.66 0.24 -0.31
C LYS A 413 -45.24 -0.91 0.60
N ALA A 414 -44.39 -0.63 1.60
CA ALA A 414 -43.83 -1.66 2.45
C ALA A 414 -43.94 -1.30 3.93
N THR A 415 -44.35 -2.28 4.75
CA THR A 415 -44.45 -2.14 6.22
C THR A 415 -43.28 -2.84 6.90
N VAL A 416 -42.61 -2.16 7.82
CA VAL A 416 -41.50 -2.73 8.59
C VAL A 416 -42.05 -3.72 9.62
N VAL A 417 -41.70 -5.00 9.48
CA VAL A 417 -42.14 -6.08 10.38
C VAL A 417 -41.13 -6.31 11.49
N ASP A 418 -39.85 -6.33 11.13
CA ASP A 418 -38.74 -6.57 12.06
C ASP A 418 -37.50 -5.77 11.64
N SER A 419 -36.60 -5.55 12.59
CA SER A 419 -35.35 -4.83 12.36
C SER A 419 -34.20 -5.48 13.13
N LYS A 420 -33.18 -5.93 12.41
CA LYS A 420 -31.93 -6.44 12.96
C LYS A 420 -30.84 -5.41 12.79
N LEU A 421 -30.52 -4.73 13.88
CA LEU A 421 -29.52 -3.67 13.92
C LEU A 421 -28.15 -4.25 14.26
N THR A 422 -27.12 -3.93 13.48
CA THR A 422 -25.73 -4.36 13.77
C THR A 422 -24.78 -3.17 13.79
N THR A 423 -23.48 -3.42 14.00
CA THR A 423 -22.45 -2.38 14.00
C THR A 423 -22.17 -1.81 12.62
N HIS A 424 -22.33 -2.60 11.56
CA HIS A 424 -21.96 -2.21 10.19
C HIS A 424 -23.19 -2.02 9.28
N THR A 425 -24.17 -2.92 9.38
CA THR A 425 -25.34 -2.95 8.50
C THR A 425 -26.62 -3.24 9.27
N ASP A 426 -27.66 -2.48 9.01
CA ASP A 426 -28.99 -2.70 9.55
C ASP A 426 -29.84 -3.42 8.52
N THR A 427 -30.54 -4.47 8.93
CA THR A 427 -31.46 -5.21 8.07
C THR A 427 -32.89 -5.00 8.55
N TYR A 428 -33.73 -4.48 7.67
CA TYR A 428 -35.15 -4.24 7.91
C TYR A 428 -35.96 -5.28 7.12
N THR A 429 -36.65 -6.16 7.82
CA THR A 429 -37.57 -7.12 7.21
C THR A 429 -38.88 -6.39 6.94
N MET A 430 -39.18 -6.13 5.68
CA MET A 430 -40.37 -5.38 5.28
C MET A 430 -41.33 -6.26 4.50
N LYS A 431 -42.62 -6.17 4.80
CA LYS A 431 -43.70 -6.80 4.04
C LYS A 431 -44.15 -5.84 2.95
N ILE A 432 -44.11 -6.30 1.69
CA ILE A 432 -44.58 -5.49 0.56
C ILE A 432 -46.10 -5.60 0.50
N ASP A 433 -46.80 -4.54 0.88
CA ASP A 433 -48.26 -4.50 0.97
C ASP A 433 -48.93 -4.20 -0.37
N LEU A 434 -48.28 -3.40 -1.22
CA LEU A 434 -48.77 -3.04 -2.56
C LEU A 434 -47.59 -2.80 -3.50
N VAL A 435 -47.68 -3.33 -4.72
CA VAL A 435 -46.75 -3.04 -5.81
C VAL A 435 -47.34 -1.97 -6.71
N VAL A 436 -46.78 -0.77 -6.67
CA VAL A 436 -47.24 0.38 -7.46
C VAL A 436 -46.58 0.38 -8.85
N LYS A 437 -45.28 0.08 -8.90
CA LYS A 437 -44.52 -0.16 -10.13
C LYS A 437 -43.78 -1.49 -9.99
N PRO A 438 -44.04 -2.50 -10.85
CA PRO A 438 -43.29 -3.73 -10.84
C PRO A 438 -41.86 -3.47 -11.32
N GLY A 439 -40.89 -4.18 -10.72
CA GLY A 439 -39.49 -4.13 -11.11
C GLY A 439 -38.95 -5.54 -11.36
N THR A 440 -37.64 -5.71 -11.19
CA THR A 440 -36.91 -6.96 -11.48
C THR A 440 -37.34 -8.14 -10.59
N ASP A 441 -37.71 -7.89 -9.32
CA ASP A 441 -38.24 -8.93 -8.41
C ASP A 441 -39.77 -9.04 -8.59
N GLU A 442 -40.20 -10.10 -9.27
CA GLU A 442 -41.60 -10.33 -9.60
C GLU A 442 -42.38 -11.07 -8.49
N GLY A 443 -43.69 -10.80 -8.40
CA GLY A 443 -44.59 -11.52 -7.49
C GLY A 443 -44.26 -11.31 -6.01
N VAL A 444 -43.81 -10.11 -5.66
CA VAL A 444 -43.37 -9.73 -4.30
C VAL A 444 -44.50 -9.32 -3.37
N GLU A 445 -45.67 -9.00 -3.90
CA GLU A 445 -46.82 -8.52 -3.13
C GLU A 445 -47.27 -9.54 -2.08
N GLY A 446 -47.47 -9.07 -0.85
CA GLY A 446 -47.80 -9.88 0.32
C GLY A 446 -46.62 -10.63 0.95
N LYS A 447 -45.43 -10.61 0.34
CA LYS A 447 -44.23 -11.32 0.84
C LYS A 447 -43.31 -10.40 1.63
N ASN A 448 -42.45 -11.01 2.45
CA ASN A 448 -41.39 -10.31 3.16
C ASN A 448 -40.13 -10.23 2.30
N ARG A 449 -39.41 -9.11 2.43
CA ARG A 449 -38.11 -8.85 1.81
C ARG A 449 -37.20 -8.12 2.79
N ASP A 450 -35.91 -8.37 2.67
CA ASP A 450 -34.88 -7.74 3.48
C ASP A 450 -34.35 -6.49 2.78
N PHE A 451 -34.50 -5.35 3.45
CA PHE A 451 -33.91 -4.07 3.06
C PHE A 451 -32.71 -3.78 3.96
N MET A 452 -31.54 -3.60 3.38
CA MET A 452 -30.28 -3.41 4.08
C MET A 452 -29.85 -1.94 3.98
N GLY A 453 -29.66 -1.29 5.12
CA GLY A 453 -29.11 0.05 5.23
C GLY A 453 -27.79 0.06 6.00
N LEU A 454 -27.04 1.15 5.89
CA LEU A 454 -25.80 1.32 6.65
C LEU A 454 -26.10 1.83 8.06
N SER A 455 -25.34 1.35 9.05
CA SER A 455 -25.61 1.66 10.46
C SER A 455 -25.56 3.16 10.78
N TYR A 456 -24.70 3.92 10.10
CA TYR A 456 -24.62 5.38 10.24
C TYR A 456 -25.80 6.13 9.60
N CYS A 457 -26.59 5.47 8.75
CA CYS A 457 -27.80 6.03 8.14
C CYS A 457 -29.06 5.81 8.99
N ARG A 458 -28.98 5.06 10.08
CA ARG A 458 -30.13 4.67 10.92
C ARG A 458 -31.00 5.85 11.34
N ASP A 459 -30.38 6.92 11.86
CA ASP A 459 -31.10 8.09 12.36
C ASP A 459 -31.77 8.89 11.23
N VAL A 460 -31.13 8.91 10.07
CA VAL A 460 -31.57 9.64 8.87
C VAL A 460 -32.68 8.89 8.12
N LEU A 461 -32.62 7.56 8.09
CA LEU A 461 -33.64 6.67 7.53
C LEU A 461 -34.92 6.67 8.38
N GLY A 462 -34.80 6.71 9.70
CA GLY A 462 -35.95 6.86 10.61
C GLY A 462 -37.03 5.79 10.47
N LEU A 463 -36.67 4.59 9.99
CA LEU A 463 -37.58 3.46 9.83
C LEU A 463 -37.98 2.92 11.20
N LYS A 464 -39.30 2.79 11.41
CA LYS A 464 -39.90 2.32 12.67
C LYS A 464 -40.69 1.05 12.41
N GLN A 465 -40.68 0.14 13.39
CA GLN A 465 -41.49 -1.07 13.37
C GLN A 465 -42.99 -0.72 13.28
N ASP A 466 -43.75 -1.54 12.57
CA ASP A 466 -45.20 -1.41 12.32
C ASP A 466 -45.63 -0.12 11.60
N LYS A 467 -44.68 0.56 10.96
CA LYS A 467 -44.94 1.73 10.12
C LYS A 467 -44.74 1.39 8.65
N THR A 468 -45.53 2.05 7.81
CA THR A 468 -45.54 1.85 6.36
C THR A 468 -44.81 2.97 5.65
N TYR A 469 -44.07 2.62 4.60
CA TYR A 469 -43.24 3.54 3.83
C TYR A 469 -43.41 3.28 2.33
N MET A 470 -43.31 4.34 1.54
CA MET A 470 -43.11 4.24 0.10
C MET A 470 -41.62 4.12 -0.17
N ILE A 471 -41.21 3.07 -0.87
CA ILE A 471 -39.82 2.81 -1.22
C ILE A 471 -39.69 2.74 -2.74
N MET A 472 -38.81 3.56 -3.30
CA MET A 472 -38.44 3.51 -4.72
C MET A 472 -36.93 3.29 -4.84
N GLY A 473 -36.52 2.26 -5.58
CA GLY A 473 -35.11 1.90 -5.70
C GLY A 473 -34.71 1.50 -7.13
N LYS A 474 -33.41 1.40 -7.36
CA LYS A 474 -32.83 1.03 -8.64
C LYS A 474 -32.56 -0.47 -8.73
N SER A 475 -32.46 -0.98 -9.95
CA SER A 475 -32.06 -2.37 -10.22
C SER A 475 -30.60 -2.65 -9.85
N GLU A 476 -29.75 -1.62 -9.77
CA GLU A 476 -28.35 -1.74 -9.33
C GLU A 476 -28.24 -2.06 -7.83
N ASP A 477 -29.23 -1.64 -7.03
CA ASP A 477 -29.29 -1.87 -5.58
C ASP A 477 -29.97 -3.20 -5.20
N LEU A 478 -30.34 -4.00 -6.22
CA LEU A 478 -31.00 -5.29 -6.08
C LEU A 478 -29.97 -6.42 -6.23
N HIS A 479 -29.75 -7.15 -5.15
CA HIS A 479 -28.82 -8.26 -5.15
C HIS A 479 -29.56 -9.59 -5.05
N ARG A 480 -29.28 -10.48 -6.01
CA ARG A 480 -29.81 -11.83 -6.02
C ARG A 480 -28.97 -12.73 -5.13
N VAL A 481 -29.57 -13.25 -4.07
CA VAL A 481 -28.93 -14.11 -3.08
C VAL A 481 -29.64 -15.46 -3.07
N GLU A 482 -28.86 -16.54 -3.10
CA GLU A 482 -29.38 -17.89 -2.92
C GLU A 482 -29.31 -18.25 -1.43
N ASP A 483 -30.46 -18.42 -0.79
CA ASP A 483 -30.54 -18.87 0.61
C ASP A 483 -31.36 -20.17 0.68
N LYS A 484 -30.73 -21.24 1.18
CA LYS A 484 -31.33 -22.58 1.31
C LYS A 484 -32.00 -23.11 0.02
N GLY A 485 -31.40 -22.84 -1.14
CA GLY A 485 -31.90 -23.28 -2.45
C GLY A 485 -33.09 -22.47 -2.99
N LEU A 486 -33.47 -21.37 -2.33
CA LEU A 486 -34.44 -20.40 -2.82
C LEU A 486 -33.71 -19.12 -3.21
N LEU A 487 -33.90 -18.69 -4.45
CA LEU A 487 -33.41 -17.41 -4.94
C LEU A 487 -34.28 -16.30 -4.35
N GLN A 488 -33.69 -15.41 -3.56
CA GLN A 488 -34.33 -14.23 -3.01
C GLN A 488 -33.55 -12.97 -3.40
N TYR A 489 -34.26 -11.86 -3.52
CA TYR A 489 -33.62 -10.56 -3.70
C TYR A 489 -33.48 -9.87 -2.35
N LYS A 490 -32.30 -9.28 -2.14
CA LYS A 490 -32.02 -8.35 -1.04
C LYS A 490 -31.88 -6.95 -1.63
N TYR A 491 -32.43 -5.97 -0.92
CA TYR A 491 -32.54 -4.59 -1.38
C TYR A 491 -31.57 -3.73 -0.58
N VAL A 492 -30.71 -2.96 -1.24
CA VAL A 492 -29.79 -2.03 -0.57
C VAL A 492 -30.41 -0.63 -0.56
N LEU A 493 -30.47 0.00 0.60
CA LEU A 493 -30.91 1.38 0.76
C LEU A 493 -29.73 2.33 0.47
N GLY A 494 -29.35 2.46 -0.80
CA GLY A 494 -28.26 3.33 -1.28
C GLY A 494 -28.64 4.82 -1.29
N GLU A 495 -27.75 5.71 -1.73
CA GLU A 495 -27.95 7.18 -1.73
C GLU A 495 -29.21 7.63 -2.51
N GLN A 496 -29.56 6.91 -3.57
CA GLN A 496 -30.61 7.31 -4.50
C GLN A 496 -31.98 6.71 -4.20
N THR A 497 -32.08 5.90 -3.14
CA THR A 497 -33.32 5.26 -2.72
C THR A 497 -34.31 6.31 -2.19
N TRP A 498 -35.50 6.36 -2.75
CA TRP A 498 -36.54 7.24 -2.24
C TRP A 498 -37.28 6.55 -1.09
N ILE A 499 -37.30 7.19 0.09
CA ILE A 499 -38.04 6.69 1.24
C ILE A 499 -38.93 7.80 1.78
N GLU A 500 -40.23 7.55 1.77
CA GLU A 500 -41.24 8.49 2.25
C GLU A 500 -42.19 7.78 3.22
N TYR A 501 -42.55 8.43 4.34
CA TYR A 501 -43.54 7.86 5.26
C TYR A 501 -44.91 7.76 4.58
N TRP A 502 -45.53 6.58 4.64
CA TRP A 502 -46.88 6.37 4.12
C TRP A 502 -47.88 6.38 5.29
N PRO A 503 -48.66 7.46 5.48
CA PRO A 503 -49.56 7.56 6.63
C PRO A 503 -50.68 6.50 6.58
N SER A 504 -51.10 6.03 7.75
CA SER A 504 -52.27 5.14 7.84
C SER A 504 -53.56 5.86 7.45
N GLN A 505 -54.62 5.11 7.11
CA GLN A 505 -55.93 5.70 6.77
C GLN A 505 -56.49 6.60 7.88
N GLN A 506 -56.22 6.28 9.15
CA GLN A 506 -56.61 7.10 10.29
C GLN A 506 -55.79 8.40 10.34
N GLU A 507 -54.47 8.33 10.11
CA GLU A 507 -53.59 9.51 10.07
C GLU A 507 -53.92 10.44 8.90
N CYS A 508 -54.36 9.92 7.75
CA CYS A 508 -54.78 10.72 6.59
C CYS A 508 -55.99 11.63 6.86
N THR A 509 -56.77 11.37 7.93
CA THR A 509 -57.86 12.27 8.34
C THR A 509 -57.35 13.53 9.05
N SER A 510 -56.11 13.50 9.56
CA SER A 510 -55.47 14.64 10.21
C SER A 510 -55.03 15.69 9.19
N ARG A 511 -55.13 16.97 9.58
CA ARG A 511 -54.72 18.11 8.74
C ARG A 511 -53.24 18.04 8.33
N ASN A 512 -52.40 17.39 9.13
CA ASN A 512 -50.96 17.29 8.89
C ASN A 512 -50.58 16.28 7.79
N TYR A 513 -51.43 15.29 7.49
CA TYR A 513 -51.12 14.22 6.53
C TYR A 513 -52.07 14.18 5.33
N ARG A 514 -53.17 14.95 5.37
CA ARG A 514 -54.19 14.96 4.32
C ARG A 514 -53.62 15.28 2.93
N GLU A 515 -52.76 16.29 2.81
CA GLU A 515 -52.14 16.66 1.53
C GLU A 515 -51.18 15.58 1.02
N VAL A 516 -50.40 14.97 1.92
CA VAL A 516 -49.48 13.88 1.57
C VAL A 516 -50.26 12.67 1.04
N CYS A 517 -51.33 12.26 1.74
CA CYS A 517 -52.15 11.12 1.29
C CYS A 517 -52.82 11.38 -0.07
N LEU A 518 -53.38 12.58 -0.29
CA LEU A 518 -53.97 12.95 -1.58
C LEU A 518 -52.93 12.91 -2.71
N GLY A 519 -51.72 13.42 -2.47
CA GLY A 519 -50.64 13.39 -3.46
C GLY A 519 -50.11 11.99 -3.76
N ILE A 520 -50.11 11.09 -2.75
CA ILE A 520 -49.79 9.67 -2.95
C ILE A 520 -50.88 8.99 -3.79
N ASP A 521 -52.16 9.21 -3.48
CA ASP A 521 -53.28 8.62 -4.23
C ASP A 521 -53.30 9.09 -5.69
N GLU A 522 -53.04 10.38 -5.94
CA GLU A 522 -52.90 10.93 -7.29
C GLU A 522 -51.74 10.27 -8.05
N PHE A 523 -50.58 10.15 -7.41
CA PHE A 523 -49.41 9.49 -7.99
C PHE A 523 -49.67 8.03 -8.36
N ILE A 524 -50.30 7.24 -7.47
CA ILE A 524 -50.64 5.84 -7.75
C ILE A 524 -51.58 5.76 -8.95
N ASN A 525 -52.63 6.58 -8.98
CA ASN A 525 -53.58 6.62 -10.09
C ASN A 525 -52.88 6.97 -11.41
N GLN A 526 -51.96 7.94 -11.41
CA GLN A 526 -51.21 8.30 -12.60
C GLN A 526 -50.32 7.16 -13.10
N ILE A 527 -49.50 6.55 -12.23
CA ILE A 527 -48.58 5.48 -12.65
C ILE A 527 -49.32 4.21 -13.10
N THR A 528 -50.40 3.85 -12.40
CA THR A 528 -51.15 2.63 -12.73
C THR A 528 -51.98 2.78 -14.00
N THR A 529 -52.47 3.99 -14.28
CA THR A 529 -53.31 4.26 -15.47
C THR A 529 -52.49 4.60 -16.70
N PHE A 530 -51.46 5.43 -16.57
CA PHE A 530 -50.72 6.01 -17.69
C PHE A 530 -49.27 5.51 -17.80
N GLY A 531 -48.76 4.85 -16.75
CA GLY A 531 -47.35 4.47 -16.69
C GLY A 531 -46.43 5.68 -16.61
N CYS A 532 -45.17 5.47 -17.03
CA CYS A 532 -44.21 6.55 -17.13
C CYS A 532 -44.37 7.31 -18.46
N PRO A 533 -44.40 8.66 -18.44
CA PRO A 533 -44.42 9.44 -19.66
C PRO A 533 -43.15 9.18 -20.49
N VAL A 534 -43.33 9.03 -21.80
CA VAL A 534 -42.26 8.76 -22.78
C VAL A 534 -41.46 10.01 -23.09
#